data_AF-A0A936TKK9-F1
#
_entry.id   AF-A0A936TKK9-F1
#
_cell.length_a   1.000
_cell.length_b   1.000
_cell.length_c   1.000
_cell.angle_alpha   90.00
_cell.angle_beta   90.00
_cell.angle_gamma   90.00
#
_symmetry.space_group_name_H-M   'P 1'
#
loop_
_entity.id
_entity.type
_entity.pdbx_description
1 polymer ?
#
loop_
_entity_poly.entity_id
_entity_poly.type
_entity_poly.pdbx_seq_one_letter_code
_entity_poly.pdbx_strand_id
1 'polypeptide(L)'
;MLIDLCLRRSGGILFVICLSTQFTIAIEAQSTRRNIPGRRGVIIDERLSAVRAAPDLKARLVQRPGRGRRIGILGSMRTKSGERYYKVAISKNRRGWVLQDAVARSGNAADGEKLLRLIAVKSDDYSRAVLARLCADEFPRTTVAPKCLLLLAEAADRAAVRLSRDAFRRLDSEGIKSDDRRKLLLTYSGLDRYNRLGILFDYNEEEGMLVYDGAAYRELLRRYPRSPEARMRASYFFSERRPKFAER
;
A
#
# COMPACT_ATOMS: atom_id res chain seq x y z
N MET A 1 -11.29 11.62 87.99
CA MET A 1 -10.62 10.37 87.56
C MET A 1 -11.39 9.88 86.34
N LEU A 2 -11.12 10.36 85.12
CA LEU A 2 -9.98 10.12 84.22
C LEU A 2 -9.88 8.66 83.74
N ILE A 3 -9.72 8.55 82.41
CA ILE A 3 -9.41 7.37 81.55
C ILE A 3 -10.69 6.69 80.99
N ASP A 4 -11.06 6.60 79.70
CA ASP A 4 -10.53 6.91 78.35
C ASP A 4 -10.70 5.65 77.45
N LEU A 5 -10.98 5.89 76.16
CA LEU A 5 -11.04 4.99 74.99
C LEU A 5 -12.15 3.92 74.88
N CYS A 6 -12.94 3.94 73.79
CA CYS A 6 -12.46 3.44 72.49
C CYS A 6 -13.49 3.63 71.35
N LEU A 7 -13.08 4.37 70.33
CA LEU A 7 -13.74 4.59 69.04
C LEU A 7 -13.81 3.30 68.19
N ARG A 8 -14.92 3.06 67.50
CA ARG A 8 -14.90 2.30 66.23
C ARG A 8 -15.89 2.87 65.22
N ARG A 9 -15.36 3.68 64.30
CA ARG A 9 -16.01 4.21 63.09
C ARG A 9 -16.07 3.10 62.02
N SER A 10 -17.26 2.74 61.57
CA SER A 10 -17.48 1.90 60.40
C SER A 10 -17.66 2.80 59.17
N GLY A 11 -16.63 2.85 58.32
CA GLY A 11 -16.67 3.55 57.03
C GLY A 11 -17.25 2.64 55.95
N GLY A 12 -18.44 2.96 55.46
CA GLY A 12 -18.99 2.37 54.24
C GLY A 12 -18.45 3.10 53.01
N ILE A 13 -17.57 2.45 52.25
CA ILE A 13 -17.10 2.93 50.95
C ILE A 13 -18.01 2.30 49.89
N LEU A 14 -18.92 3.11 49.35
CA LEU A 14 -19.75 2.74 48.20
C LEU A 14 -18.90 2.85 46.93
N PHE A 15 -18.52 1.71 46.36
CA PHE A 15 -17.70 1.60 45.15
C PHE A 15 -18.58 1.88 43.91
N VAL A 16 -18.54 3.10 43.38
CA VAL A 16 -19.20 3.46 42.11
C VAL A 16 -18.31 3.00 40.95
N ILE A 17 -18.66 1.87 40.34
CA ILE A 17 -18.00 1.34 39.15
C ILE A 17 -18.45 2.18 37.95
N CYS A 18 -17.62 3.16 37.58
CA CYS A 18 -17.79 3.96 36.39
C CYS A 18 -17.28 3.17 35.17
N LEU A 19 -18.20 2.54 34.43
CA LEU A 19 -17.93 1.79 33.21
C LEU A 19 -17.54 2.77 32.08
N SER A 20 -16.26 3.14 32.01
CA SER A 20 -15.74 3.97 30.91
C SER A 20 -15.48 3.08 29.68
N THR A 21 -16.44 3.04 28.76
CA THR A 21 -16.26 2.50 27.41
C THR A 21 -15.27 3.38 26.65
N GLN A 22 -14.02 2.95 26.59
CA GLN A 22 -13.00 3.60 25.78
C GLN A 22 -13.29 3.33 24.29
N PHE A 23 -13.97 4.27 23.65
CA PHE A 23 -13.97 4.37 22.19
C PHE A 23 -12.56 4.76 21.74
N THR A 24 -11.75 3.77 21.34
CA THR A 24 -10.54 4.01 20.57
C THR A 24 -10.94 4.53 19.19
N ILE A 25 -10.98 5.84 19.05
CA ILE A 25 -11.08 6.50 17.74
C ILE A 25 -9.77 6.19 17.02
N ALA A 26 -9.83 5.32 16.01
CA ALA A 26 -8.74 5.11 15.09
C ALA A 26 -8.46 6.44 14.38
N ILE A 27 -7.36 7.10 14.76
CA ILE A 27 -6.81 8.22 14.00
C ILE A 27 -6.25 7.62 12.71
N GLU A 28 -7.10 7.46 11.71
CA GLU A 28 -6.62 7.34 10.34
C GLU A 28 -5.86 8.63 10.05
N ALA A 29 -4.54 8.51 9.91
CA ALA A 29 -3.68 9.58 9.44
C ALA A 29 -4.12 9.98 8.02
N GLN A 30 -5.14 10.84 7.93
CA GLN A 30 -5.52 11.52 6.72
C GLN A 30 -4.36 12.43 6.36
N SER A 31 -3.47 11.93 5.51
CA SER A 31 -2.47 12.72 4.81
C SER A 31 -3.18 13.93 4.21
N THR A 32 -3.04 15.08 4.86
CA THR A 32 -3.66 16.34 4.46
C THR A 32 -3.43 16.52 2.97
N ARG A 33 -4.51 16.48 2.20
CA ARG A 33 -4.45 16.62 0.74
C ARG A 33 -3.91 18.01 0.45
N ARG A 34 -2.59 18.13 0.28
CA ARG A 34 -1.97 19.39 -0.13
C ARG A 34 -2.68 19.80 -1.42
N ASN A 35 -3.33 20.96 -1.39
CA ASN A 35 -4.03 21.49 -2.55
C ASN A 35 -2.97 21.84 -3.61
N ILE A 36 -2.76 20.93 -4.57
CA ILE A 36 -1.87 21.10 -5.72
C ILE A 36 -2.75 21.58 -6.88
N PRO A 37 -2.44 22.73 -7.51
CA PRO A 37 -3.28 23.28 -8.56
C PRO A 37 -3.28 22.42 -9.83
N GLY A 38 -4.41 22.36 -10.53
CA GLY A 38 -4.57 21.64 -11.80
C GLY A 38 -5.29 20.30 -11.67
N ARG A 39 -5.42 19.60 -12.78
CA ARG A 39 -6.05 18.27 -12.83
C ARG A 39 -5.16 17.25 -12.13
N ARG A 40 -5.70 16.41 -11.26
CA ARG A 40 -4.92 15.42 -10.50
C ARG A 40 -4.21 14.44 -11.44
N GLY A 41 -2.92 14.25 -11.22
CA GLY A 41 -2.13 13.21 -11.85
C GLY A 41 -1.12 12.60 -10.87
N VAL A 42 -0.52 11.50 -11.29
CA VAL A 42 0.47 10.78 -10.49
C VAL A 42 1.63 10.32 -11.36
N ILE A 43 2.84 10.35 -10.80
CA ILE A 43 4.02 9.81 -11.47
C ILE A 43 3.97 8.28 -11.44
N ILE A 44 4.02 7.65 -12.61
CA ILE A 44 3.98 6.20 -12.79
C ILE A 44 5.31 5.60 -13.22
N ASP A 45 6.13 6.36 -13.95
CA ASP A 45 7.46 5.91 -14.38
C ASP A 45 8.53 6.92 -13.95
N GLU A 46 9.40 6.49 -13.05
CA GLU A 46 10.48 7.29 -12.49
C GLU A 46 11.58 7.61 -13.52
N ARG A 47 11.79 6.75 -14.53
CA ARG A 47 12.81 6.95 -15.57
C ARG A 47 12.51 8.20 -16.39
N LEU A 48 11.23 8.39 -16.71
CA LEU A 48 10.71 9.49 -17.53
C LEU A 48 10.23 10.70 -16.68
N SER A 49 10.25 10.60 -15.35
CA SER A 49 9.67 11.58 -14.41
C SER A 49 10.40 12.92 -14.29
N ALA A 50 11.53 13.10 -14.99
CA ALA A 50 12.34 14.31 -14.89
C ALA A 50 11.50 15.56 -15.23
N VAL A 51 11.27 16.41 -14.23
CA VAL A 51 10.58 17.70 -14.40
C VAL A 51 11.62 18.76 -14.76
N ARG A 52 11.39 19.44 -15.87
CA ARG A 52 12.33 20.37 -16.50
C ARG A 52 11.75 21.78 -16.60
N ALA A 53 12.61 22.77 -16.77
CA ALA A 53 12.21 24.17 -16.89
C ALA A 53 11.44 24.47 -18.20
N ALA A 54 11.75 23.73 -19.26
CA ALA A 54 11.11 23.79 -20.56
C ALA A 54 10.75 22.36 -21.03
N PRO A 55 9.79 22.20 -21.96
CA PRO A 55 9.38 20.89 -22.49
C PRO A 55 10.39 20.38 -23.54
N ASP A 56 11.60 20.10 -23.08
CA ASP A 56 12.72 19.60 -23.87
C ASP A 56 13.55 18.66 -22.99
N LEU A 57 13.99 17.51 -23.53
CA LEU A 57 14.85 16.55 -22.85
C LEU A 57 16.20 17.14 -22.42
N LYS A 58 16.68 18.19 -23.10
CA LYS A 58 17.94 18.89 -22.78
C LYS A 58 17.74 20.06 -21.83
N ALA A 59 16.50 20.46 -21.55
CA ALA A 59 16.24 21.59 -20.65
C ALA A 59 16.68 21.28 -19.21
N ARG A 60 17.02 22.35 -18.48
CA ARG A 60 17.47 22.28 -17.08
C ARG A 60 16.50 21.46 -16.22
N LEU A 61 17.05 20.48 -15.48
CA LEU A 61 16.31 19.68 -14.51
C LEU A 61 15.91 20.54 -13.31
N VAL A 62 14.62 20.54 -13.00
CA VAL A 62 14.06 21.21 -11.81
C VAL A 62 13.98 20.22 -10.65
N GLN A 63 13.43 19.03 -10.90
CA GLN A 63 13.30 17.97 -9.91
C GLN A 63 13.05 16.62 -10.59
N ARG A 64 13.43 15.52 -9.94
CA ARG A 64 12.97 14.16 -10.29
C ARG A 64 12.02 13.64 -9.20
N PRO A 65 10.69 13.70 -9.40
CA PRO A 65 9.74 13.15 -8.44
C PRO A 65 9.70 11.62 -8.55
N GLY A 66 9.72 10.93 -7.41
CA GLY A 66 9.55 9.49 -7.36
C GLY A 66 8.16 9.03 -7.79
N ARG A 67 8.05 7.75 -8.14
CA ARG A 67 6.78 7.07 -8.44
C ARG A 67 5.77 7.23 -7.29
N GLY A 68 4.49 7.31 -7.64
CA GLY A 68 3.39 7.56 -6.69
C GLY A 68 3.27 9.02 -6.25
N ARG A 69 4.20 9.90 -6.64
CA ARG A 69 4.10 11.33 -6.34
C ARG A 69 2.90 11.93 -7.05
N ARG A 70 1.95 12.45 -6.27
CA ARG A 70 0.82 13.24 -6.77
C ARG A 70 1.30 14.60 -7.26
N ILE A 71 0.77 15.00 -8.42
CA ILE A 71 1.04 16.26 -9.11
C ILE A 71 -0.26 16.84 -9.65
N GLY A 72 -0.24 18.12 -10.00
CA GLY A 72 -1.33 18.77 -10.71
C GLY A 72 -0.94 19.08 -12.14
N ILE A 73 -1.76 18.68 -13.10
CA ILE A 73 -1.56 18.89 -14.53
C ILE A 73 -2.23 20.22 -14.91
N LEU A 74 -1.41 21.16 -15.36
CA LEU A 74 -1.80 22.53 -15.70
C LEU A 74 -2.06 22.70 -17.20
N GLY A 75 -1.48 21.84 -18.04
CA GLY A 75 -1.62 21.89 -19.49
C GLY A 75 -0.74 20.87 -20.18
N SER A 76 -0.80 20.83 -21.50
CA SER A 76 0.00 19.94 -22.34
C SER A 76 0.60 20.69 -23.51
N MET A 77 1.75 20.25 -23.98
CA MET A 77 2.39 20.77 -25.19
C MET A 77 3.04 19.62 -25.97
N ARG A 78 2.97 19.69 -27.29
CA ARG A 78 3.69 18.78 -28.19
C ARG A 78 4.89 19.53 -28.79
N THR A 79 6.07 18.92 -28.71
CA THR A 79 7.28 19.47 -29.32
C THR A 79 7.31 19.22 -30.83
N LYS A 80 8.20 19.92 -31.55
CA LYS A 80 8.44 19.68 -32.97
C LYS A 80 8.94 18.26 -33.26
N SER A 81 9.69 17.67 -32.34
CA SER A 81 10.15 16.29 -32.36
C SER A 81 9.04 15.26 -32.05
N GLY A 82 7.84 15.73 -31.69
CA GLY A 82 6.65 14.91 -31.56
C GLY A 82 6.36 14.39 -30.16
N GLU A 83 7.29 14.54 -29.20
CA GLU A 83 7.03 14.17 -27.81
C GLU A 83 5.98 15.07 -27.18
N ARG A 84 5.26 14.51 -26.21
CA ARG A 84 4.24 15.22 -25.47
C ARG A 84 4.71 15.45 -24.05
N TYR A 85 4.56 16.69 -23.61
CA TYR A 85 4.86 17.11 -22.25
C TYR A 85 3.60 17.59 -21.56
N TYR A 86 3.53 17.36 -20.25
CA TYR A 86 2.62 18.05 -19.36
C TYR A 86 3.34 19.17 -18.63
N LYS A 87 2.69 20.34 -18.59
CA LYS A 87 3.03 21.37 -17.61
C LYS A 87 2.43 20.95 -16.28
N VAL A 88 3.25 20.79 -15.25
CA VAL A 88 2.86 20.21 -13.97
C VAL A 88 3.23 21.09 -12.80
N ALA A 89 2.42 21.04 -11.74
CA ALA A 89 2.71 21.54 -10.41
C ALA A 89 3.05 20.37 -9.47
N ILE A 90 4.23 20.41 -8.85
CA ILE A 90 4.66 19.43 -7.83
C ILE A 90 4.24 19.91 -6.43
N SER A 91 4.21 21.23 -6.26
CA SER A 91 3.70 21.94 -5.08
C SER A 91 3.13 23.28 -5.53
N LYS A 92 2.64 24.09 -4.59
CA LYS A 92 2.13 25.45 -4.89
C LYS A 92 3.17 26.31 -5.64
N ASN A 93 4.45 26.19 -5.26
CA ASN A 93 5.53 27.06 -5.74
C ASN A 93 6.49 26.37 -6.70
N ARG A 94 6.32 25.07 -6.98
CA ARG A 94 7.22 24.31 -7.85
C ARG A 94 6.47 23.74 -9.04
N ARG A 95 6.87 24.18 -10.23
CA ARG A 95 6.27 23.82 -11.52
C ARG A 95 7.36 23.47 -12.53
N GLY A 96 6.95 22.79 -13.59
CA GLY A 96 7.83 22.50 -14.73
C GLY A 96 7.14 21.64 -15.76
N TRP A 97 7.92 21.04 -16.64
CA TRP A 97 7.46 20.19 -17.73
C TRP A 97 7.98 18.77 -17.54
N VAL A 98 7.10 17.79 -17.67
CA VAL A 98 7.44 16.37 -17.58
C VAL A 98 6.89 15.65 -18.80
N LEU A 99 7.56 14.59 -19.25
CA LEU A 99 7.03 13.76 -20.32
C LEU A 99 5.64 13.25 -19.92
N GLN A 100 4.68 13.35 -20.83
CA GLN A 100 3.34 12.77 -20.66
C GLN A 100 3.46 11.30 -20.27
N ASP A 101 4.49 10.62 -20.79
CA ASP A 101 4.62 9.20 -20.54
C ASP A 101 4.95 8.80 -19.10
N ALA A 102 5.48 9.72 -18.31
CA ALA A 102 5.75 9.49 -16.90
C ALA A 102 4.52 9.66 -15.99
N VAL A 103 3.41 10.17 -16.53
CA VAL A 103 2.26 10.63 -15.76
C VAL A 103 1.01 9.86 -16.14
N ALA A 104 0.22 9.53 -15.12
CA ALA A 104 -1.14 9.03 -15.29
C ALA A 104 -2.14 10.02 -14.68
N ARG A 105 -3.20 10.35 -15.42
CA ARG A 105 -4.32 11.19 -14.96
C ARG A 105 -5.25 10.33 -14.14
N SER A 106 -5.44 10.65 -12.86
CA SER A 106 -6.28 9.86 -11.96
C SER A 106 -7.71 9.73 -12.51
N GLY A 107 -8.28 8.53 -12.49
CA GLY A 107 -9.61 8.23 -13.02
C GLY A 107 -9.71 8.13 -14.55
N ASN A 108 -8.65 8.39 -15.32
CA ASN A 108 -8.66 8.19 -16.77
C ASN A 108 -8.41 6.72 -17.14
N ALA A 109 -9.36 6.07 -17.81
CA ALA A 109 -9.27 4.64 -18.14
C ALA A 109 -8.05 4.28 -19.03
N ALA A 110 -7.71 5.12 -20.02
CA ALA A 110 -6.58 4.85 -20.91
C ALA A 110 -5.24 4.89 -20.17
N ASP A 111 -5.10 5.80 -19.20
CA ASP A 111 -3.90 5.86 -18.37
C ASP A 111 -3.85 4.69 -17.36
N GLY A 112 -5.01 4.18 -16.93
CA GLY A 112 -5.10 2.92 -16.16
C GLY A 112 -4.62 1.71 -16.96
N GLU A 113 -5.06 1.58 -18.22
CA GLU A 113 -4.62 0.52 -19.13
C GLU A 113 -3.11 0.60 -19.42
N LYS A 114 -2.58 1.81 -19.56
CA LYS A 114 -1.14 2.03 -19.65
C LYS A 114 -0.39 1.51 -18.42
N LEU A 115 -0.95 1.72 -17.22
CA LEU A 115 -0.37 1.24 -15.98
C LEU A 115 -0.40 -0.29 -15.89
N LEU A 116 -1.46 -0.95 -16.37
CA LEU A 116 -1.53 -2.40 -16.51
C LEU A 116 -0.42 -2.95 -17.41
N ARG A 117 -0.19 -2.33 -18.58
CA ARG A 117 0.92 -2.73 -19.46
C ARG A 117 2.27 -2.60 -18.77
N LEU A 118 2.46 -1.53 -18.00
CA LEU A 118 3.70 -1.35 -17.23
C LEU A 118 3.86 -2.43 -16.15
N ILE A 119 2.78 -2.82 -15.46
CA ILE A 119 2.80 -3.92 -14.48
C ILE A 119 3.19 -5.24 -15.15
N ALA A 120 2.62 -5.54 -16.33
CA ALA A 120 2.85 -6.80 -17.03
C ALA A 120 4.32 -7.02 -17.45
N VAL A 121 5.04 -5.94 -17.77
CA VAL A 121 6.45 -6.01 -18.21
C VAL A 121 7.43 -6.09 -17.03
N LYS A 122 7.00 -5.80 -15.79
CA LYS A 122 7.92 -5.87 -14.63
C LYS A 122 8.14 -7.31 -14.19
N SER A 123 9.40 -7.68 -14.02
CA SER A 123 9.81 -8.99 -13.51
C SER A 123 9.76 -9.09 -11.98
N ASP A 124 10.07 -8.00 -11.26
CA ASP A 124 10.11 -8.00 -9.80
C ASP A 124 8.72 -7.83 -9.18
N ASP A 125 8.34 -8.76 -8.30
CA ASP A 125 7.04 -8.76 -7.62
C ASP A 125 6.80 -7.52 -6.75
N TYR A 126 7.84 -6.96 -6.12
CA TYR A 126 7.68 -5.74 -5.33
C TYR A 126 7.29 -4.56 -6.24
N SER A 127 7.99 -4.40 -7.36
CA SER A 127 7.70 -3.36 -8.35
C SER A 127 6.30 -3.50 -8.94
N ARG A 128 5.85 -4.75 -9.20
CA ARG A 128 4.48 -5.06 -9.62
C ARG A 128 3.47 -4.67 -8.55
N ALA A 129 3.69 -5.08 -7.30
CA ALA A 129 2.82 -4.77 -6.18
C ALA A 129 2.66 -3.24 -5.97
N VAL A 130 3.76 -2.48 -6.01
CA VAL A 130 3.73 -1.01 -5.90
C VAL A 130 2.86 -0.40 -7.01
N LEU A 131 3.05 -0.81 -8.27
CA LEU A 131 2.28 -0.28 -9.40
C LEU A 131 0.81 -0.71 -9.35
N ALA A 132 0.55 -1.95 -8.97
CA ALA A 132 -0.79 -2.50 -8.83
C ALA A 132 -1.59 -1.79 -7.73
N ARG A 133 -0.96 -1.55 -6.56
CA ARG A 133 -1.56 -0.75 -5.48
C ARG A 133 -1.84 0.69 -5.93
N LEU A 134 -0.84 1.35 -6.53
CA LEU A 134 -0.99 2.70 -7.09
C LEU A 134 -2.13 2.77 -8.10
N CYS A 135 -2.24 1.77 -8.96
CA CYS A 135 -3.31 1.65 -9.95
C CYS A 135 -4.69 1.53 -9.30
N ALA A 136 -4.86 0.61 -8.35
CA ALA A 136 -6.14 0.41 -7.67
C ALA A 136 -6.61 1.66 -6.92
N ASP A 137 -5.67 2.43 -6.35
CA ASP A 137 -5.95 3.64 -5.58
C ASP A 137 -6.29 4.86 -6.46
N GLU A 138 -5.62 4.99 -7.62
CA GLU A 138 -5.78 6.16 -8.50
C GLU A 138 -6.88 5.96 -9.56
N PHE A 139 -7.34 4.73 -9.79
CA PHE A 139 -8.39 4.38 -10.75
C PHE A 139 -9.59 3.62 -10.15
N PRO A 140 -10.11 3.97 -8.97
CA PRO A 140 -11.05 3.14 -8.21
C PRO A 140 -12.40 2.90 -8.91
N ARG A 141 -12.79 3.71 -9.90
CA ARG A 141 -14.07 3.60 -10.61
C ARG A 141 -13.95 3.01 -12.01
N THR A 142 -12.76 2.59 -12.42
CA THR A 142 -12.54 2.00 -13.74
C THR A 142 -12.56 0.48 -13.67
N THR A 143 -12.74 -0.17 -14.82
CA THR A 143 -12.63 -1.64 -14.98
C THR A 143 -11.21 -2.16 -14.73
N VAL A 144 -10.22 -1.27 -14.63
CA VAL A 144 -8.81 -1.61 -14.38
C VAL A 144 -8.54 -1.87 -12.90
N ALA A 145 -9.26 -1.22 -11.98
CA ALA A 145 -9.05 -1.39 -10.54
C ALA A 145 -9.15 -2.86 -10.06
N PRO A 146 -10.21 -3.64 -10.40
CA PRO A 146 -10.29 -5.03 -9.96
C PRO A 146 -9.13 -5.89 -10.51
N LYS A 147 -8.70 -5.66 -11.75
CA LYS A 147 -7.51 -6.30 -12.34
C LYS A 147 -6.24 -5.97 -11.56
N CYS A 148 -6.05 -4.70 -11.22
CA CYS A 148 -4.91 -4.26 -10.44
C CYS A 148 -4.92 -4.85 -9.01
N LEU A 149 -6.07 -4.97 -8.35
CA LEU A 149 -6.16 -5.65 -7.05
C LEU A 149 -5.83 -7.14 -7.13
N LEU A 150 -6.29 -7.83 -8.17
CA LEU A 150 -5.91 -9.21 -8.40
C LEU A 150 -4.39 -9.36 -8.61
N LEU A 151 -3.80 -8.52 -9.47
CA LEU A 151 -2.36 -8.52 -9.72
C LEU A 151 -1.53 -8.18 -8.47
N LEU A 152 -2.06 -7.32 -7.60
CA LEU A 152 -1.47 -7.00 -6.29
C LEU A 152 -1.43 -8.25 -5.40
N ALA A 153 -2.55 -8.95 -5.28
CA ALA A 153 -2.67 -10.15 -4.47
C ALA A 153 -1.73 -11.26 -4.96
N GLU A 154 -1.72 -11.53 -6.27
CA GLU A 154 -0.83 -12.55 -6.86
C GLU A 154 0.66 -12.20 -6.72
N ALA A 155 1.01 -10.91 -6.80
CA ALA A 155 2.37 -10.47 -6.55
C ALA A 155 2.77 -10.65 -5.08
N ALA A 156 1.84 -10.42 -4.14
CA ALA A 156 2.07 -10.67 -2.72
C ALA A 156 2.24 -12.17 -2.42
N ASP A 157 1.41 -13.04 -3.00
CA ASP A 157 1.55 -14.50 -2.85
C ASP A 157 2.91 -14.99 -3.33
N ARG A 158 3.34 -14.59 -4.54
CA ARG A 158 4.67 -14.95 -5.06
C ARG A 158 5.80 -14.37 -4.19
N ALA A 159 5.61 -13.14 -3.69
CA ALA A 159 6.56 -12.53 -2.78
C ALA A 159 6.69 -13.33 -1.48
N ALA A 160 5.61 -13.89 -0.93
CA ALA A 160 5.64 -14.68 0.30
C ALA A 160 6.59 -15.88 0.17
N VAL A 161 6.51 -16.62 -0.95
CA VAL A 161 7.40 -17.76 -1.25
C VAL A 161 8.86 -17.32 -1.35
N ARG A 162 9.12 -16.24 -2.10
CA ARG A 162 10.48 -15.71 -2.28
C ARG A 162 11.07 -15.22 -0.96
N LEU A 163 10.31 -14.45 -0.19
CA LEU A 163 10.73 -13.89 1.10
C LEU A 163 10.99 -14.98 2.12
N SER A 164 10.19 -16.06 2.12
CA SER A 164 10.45 -17.23 2.95
C SER A 164 11.82 -17.83 2.64
N ARG A 165 12.11 -18.11 1.36
CA ARG A 165 13.41 -18.65 0.93
C ARG A 165 14.57 -17.72 1.26
N ASP A 166 14.37 -16.41 1.11
CA ASP A 166 15.40 -15.41 1.42
C ASP A 166 15.65 -15.30 2.93
N ALA A 167 14.60 -15.41 3.75
CA ALA A 167 14.70 -15.45 5.21
C ALA A 167 15.41 -16.72 5.66
N PHE A 168 14.99 -17.90 5.19
CA PHE A 168 15.61 -19.18 5.55
C PHE A 168 17.10 -19.22 5.26
N ARG A 169 17.52 -18.74 4.08
CA ARG A 169 18.93 -18.67 3.72
C ARG A 169 19.79 -17.84 4.69
N ARG A 170 19.20 -16.90 5.44
CA ARG A 170 19.90 -16.09 6.45
C ARG A 170 19.77 -16.68 7.85
N LEU A 171 18.68 -17.36 8.14
CA LEU A 171 18.44 -17.97 9.45
C LEU A 171 19.22 -19.28 9.63
N ASP A 172 19.39 -20.06 8.56
CA ASP A 172 20.15 -21.32 8.60
C ASP A 172 21.64 -21.08 8.88
N SER A 173 22.18 -19.91 8.50
CA SER A 173 23.56 -19.53 8.86
C SER A 173 23.76 -19.22 10.34
N GLU A 174 22.69 -19.05 11.11
CA GLU A 174 22.74 -18.62 12.52
C GLU A 174 22.41 -19.75 13.51
N GLY A 175 22.17 -20.99 13.05
CA GLY A 175 22.01 -22.16 13.93
C GLY A 175 20.73 -22.16 14.79
N ILE A 176 19.61 -21.75 14.20
CA ILE A 176 18.38 -21.38 14.92
C ILE A 176 17.49 -22.59 15.25
N LYS A 177 16.93 -22.61 16.47
CA LYS A 177 15.95 -23.61 16.95
C LYS A 177 14.57 -23.43 16.28
N SER A 178 13.82 -24.53 16.13
CA SER A 178 12.51 -24.54 15.46
C SER A 178 11.48 -23.59 16.09
N ASP A 179 11.45 -23.49 17.42
CA ASP A 179 10.42 -22.72 18.15
C ASP A 179 10.53 -21.19 17.96
N ASP A 180 11.69 -20.69 17.53
CA ASP A 180 11.89 -19.26 17.26
C ASP A 180 11.64 -18.88 15.80
N ARG A 181 11.41 -19.87 14.90
CA ARG A 181 11.24 -19.64 13.46
C ARG A 181 10.13 -18.65 13.16
N ARG A 182 8.95 -18.80 13.77
CA ARG A 182 7.83 -17.87 13.57
C ARG A 182 8.23 -16.42 13.84
N LYS A 183 8.83 -16.16 15.01
CA LYS A 183 9.22 -14.81 15.43
C LYS A 183 10.23 -14.23 14.43
N LEU A 184 11.24 -15.01 14.10
CA LEU A 184 12.32 -14.60 13.21
C LEU A 184 11.83 -14.27 11.80
N LEU A 185 11.00 -15.14 11.21
CA LEU A 185 10.43 -14.89 9.89
C LEU A 185 9.52 -13.66 9.87
N LEU A 186 8.69 -13.46 10.89
CA LEU A 186 7.81 -12.28 10.97
C LEU A 186 8.58 -10.98 11.25
N THR A 187 9.77 -11.07 11.83
CA THR A 187 10.69 -9.92 12.01
C THR A 187 11.66 -9.70 10.84
N TYR A 188 11.53 -10.48 9.76
CA TYR A 188 12.42 -10.38 8.62
C TYR A 188 12.31 -9.01 7.93
N SER A 189 13.42 -8.28 7.85
CA SER A 189 13.47 -6.91 7.28
C SER A 189 13.02 -6.80 5.81
N GLY A 190 13.04 -7.91 5.06
CA GLY A 190 12.50 -7.95 3.70
C GLY A 190 10.99 -7.69 3.62
N LEU A 191 10.26 -7.83 4.74
CA LEU A 191 8.83 -7.55 4.85
C LEU A 191 8.52 -6.05 4.92
N ASP A 192 9.42 -5.23 5.45
CA ASP A 192 9.18 -3.80 5.73
C ASP A 192 8.74 -2.99 4.51
N ARG A 193 9.26 -3.33 3.33
CA ARG A 193 8.88 -2.65 2.09
C ARG A 193 7.44 -2.98 1.67
N TYR A 194 6.98 -4.19 1.93
CA TYR A 194 5.61 -4.63 1.63
C TYR A 194 4.63 -4.14 2.70
N ASN A 195 5.03 -4.15 3.97
CA ASN A 195 4.25 -3.59 5.08
C ASN A 195 3.91 -2.12 4.84
N ARG A 196 4.85 -1.34 4.29
CA ARG A 196 4.63 0.07 3.86
C ARG A 196 3.60 0.23 2.74
N LEU A 197 3.28 -0.83 2.00
CA LEU A 197 2.21 -0.85 1.00
C LEU A 197 0.87 -1.38 1.56
N GLY A 198 0.85 -1.77 2.84
CA GLY A 198 -0.27 -2.45 3.48
C GLY A 198 -0.43 -3.90 3.03
N ILE A 199 0.67 -4.55 2.60
CA ILE A 199 0.72 -5.98 2.28
C ILE A 199 1.35 -6.67 3.47
N LEU A 200 0.56 -7.48 4.18
CA LEU A 200 0.99 -8.18 5.37
C LEU A 200 1.18 -9.67 5.08
N PHE A 201 2.05 -10.29 5.84
CA PHE A 201 2.31 -11.72 5.78
C PHE A 201 2.11 -12.31 7.18
N ASP A 202 1.64 -13.56 7.23
CA ASP A 202 1.65 -14.37 8.43
C ASP A 202 2.55 -15.60 8.21
N TYR A 203 2.82 -16.33 9.28
CA TYR A 203 3.56 -17.58 9.24
C TYR A 203 2.61 -18.76 9.30
N ASN A 204 2.71 -19.63 8.30
CA ASN A 204 2.04 -20.92 8.30
C ASN A 204 2.95 -21.96 8.96
N GLU A 205 2.54 -22.48 10.12
CA GLU A 205 3.30 -23.48 10.88
C GLU A 205 3.39 -24.82 10.12
N GLU A 206 2.35 -25.20 9.38
CA GLU A 206 2.29 -26.49 8.66
C GLU A 206 3.26 -26.52 7.47
N GLU A 207 3.25 -25.45 6.68
CA GLU A 207 4.17 -25.30 5.54
C GLU A 207 5.55 -24.79 5.99
N GLY A 208 5.64 -24.26 7.20
CA GLY A 208 6.82 -23.58 7.72
C GLY A 208 7.23 -22.39 6.86
N MET A 209 6.30 -21.61 6.28
CA MET A 209 6.61 -20.51 5.36
C MET A 209 5.75 -19.27 5.62
N LEU A 210 6.19 -18.12 5.11
CA LEU A 210 5.35 -16.93 5.05
C LEU A 210 4.22 -17.13 4.04
N VAL A 211 3.03 -16.70 4.40
CA VAL A 211 1.83 -16.69 3.57
C VAL A 211 1.25 -15.29 3.56
N TYR A 212 0.78 -14.86 2.39
CA TYR A 212 0.13 -13.57 2.24
C TYR A 212 -1.22 -13.54 2.98
N ASP A 213 -1.51 -12.45 3.69
CA ASP A 213 -2.72 -12.30 4.52
C ASP A 213 -4.03 -12.22 3.71
N GLY A 214 -3.96 -12.06 2.39
CA GLY A 214 -5.12 -11.98 1.49
C GLY A 214 -5.88 -10.65 1.51
N ALA A 215 -5.32 -9.57 2.08
CA ALA A 215 -6.02 -8.28 2.19
C ALA A 215 -6.54 -7.73 0.85
N ALA A 216 -5.77 -7.86 -0.23
CA ALA A 216 -6.14 -7.40 -1.56
C ALA A 216 -7.27 -8.26 -2.17
N TYR A 217 -7.32 -9.56 -1.86
CA TYR A 217 -8.45 -10.42 -2.24
C TYR A 217 -9.73 -10.02 -1.50
N ARG A 218 -9.65 -9.76 -0.19
CA ARG A 218 -10.79 -9.23 0.58
C ARG A 218 -11.26 -7.90 0.02
N GLU A 219 -10.33 -7.00 -0.28
CA GLU A 219 -10.63 -5.70 -0.86
C GLU A 219 -11.31 -5.83 -2.23
N LEU A 220 -10.83 -6.74 -3.09
CA LEU A 220 -11.42 -7.04 -4.39
C LEU A 220 -12.86 -7.53 -4.26
N LEU A 221 -13.12 -8.53 -3.42
CA LEU A 221 -14.46 -9.07 -3.18
C LEU A 221 -15.41 -8.02 -2.59
N ARG A 222 -14.91 -7.20 -1.66
CA ARG A 222 -15.70 -6.16 -1.00
C ARG A 222 -16.06 -5.01 -1.94
N ARG A 223 -15.10 -4.52 -2.75
CA ARG A 223 -15.29 -3.34 -3.60
C ARG A 223 -15.85 -3.67 -4.98
N TYR A 224 -15.57 -4.86 -5.51
CA TYR A 224 -15.92 -5.26 -6.88
C TYR A 224 -16.51 -6.69 -6.95
N PRO A 225 -17.56 -7.01 -6.17
CA PRO A 225 -18.07 -8.39 -6.04
C PRO A 225 -18.53 -9.02 -7.36
N ARG A 226 -18.90 -8.20 -8.36
CA ARG A 226 -19.43 -8.67 -9.65
C ARG A 226 -18.37 -8.79 -10.75
N SER A 227 -17.13 -8.38 -10.49
CA SER A 227 -16.07 -8.40 -11.51
C SER A 227 -15.69 -9.84 -11.88
N PRO A 228 -15.17 -10.08 -13.11
CA PRO A 228 -14.63 -11.39 -13.48
C PRO A 228 -13.50 -11.83 -12.54
N GLU A 229 -12.65 -10.90 -12.12
CA GLU A 229 -11.50 -11.16 -11.25
C GLU A 229 -11.93 -11.66 -9.86
N ALA A 230 -13.00 -11.08 -9.32
CA ALA A 230 -13.61 -11.53 -8.05
C ALA A 230 -14.13 -12.97 -8.15
N ARG A 231 -14.72 -13.34 -9.29
CA ARG A 231 -15.26 -14.69 -9.53
C ARG A 231 -14.19 -15.75 -9.77
N MET A 232 -13.10 -15.40 -10.46
CA MET A 232 -12.08 -16.37 -10.89
C MET A 232 -11.15 -16.81 -9.75
N ARG A 233 -10.58 -15.86 -8.99
CA ARG A 233 -9.41 -16.15 -8.14
C ARG A 233 -9.63 -15.82 -6.67
N ALA A 234 -10.43 -14.80 -6.38
CA ALA A 234 -10.64 -14.38 -4.99
C ALA A 234 -11.57 -15.35 -4.24
N SER A 235 -12.58 -15.90 -4.90
CA SER A 235 -13.42 -16.98 -4.35
C SER A 235 -12.58 -18.23 -4.00
N TYR A 236 -11.66 -18.61 -4.88
CA TYR A 236 -10.77 -19.76 -4.72
C TYR A 236 -9.83 -19.61 -3.51
N PHE A 237 -9.28 -18.41 -3.30
CA PHE A 237 -8.42 -18.14 -2.15
C PHE A 237 -9.14 -18.45 -0.83
N PHE A 238 -10.40 -18.06 -0.66
CA PHE A 238 -11.16 -18.32 0.58
C PHE A 238 -11.71 -19.74 0.70
N SER A 239 -11.88 -20.48 -0.41
CA SER A 239 -12.36 -21.85 -0.35
C SER A 239 -11.24 -22.84 0.00
N GLU A 240 -10.03 -22.65 -0.51
CA GLU A 240 -8.92 -23.58 -0.29
C GLU A 240 -7.99 -23.17 0.85
N ARG A 241 -7.72 -21.87 0.98
CA ARG A 241 -6.97 -21.34 2.10
C ARG A 241 -8.00 -20.74 3.05
N ARG A 242 -8.47 -21.53 4.03
CA ARG A 242 -9.01 -20.99 5.29
C ARG A 242 -7.90 -20.86 6.32
N PRO A 243 -7.06 -19.82 6.29
CA PRO A 243 -6.38 -19.42 7.50
C PRO A 243 -7.45 -18.93 8.49
N LYS A 244 -7.26 -19.28 9.76
CA LYS A 244 -8.03 -18.78 10.92
C LYS A 244 -7.79 -17.28 11.13
N PHE A 245 -8.05 -16.44 10.13
CA PHE A 245 -7.84 -14.99 10.17
C PHE A 245 -9.06 -14.21 10.70
N ALA A 246 -10.07 -14.90 11.23
CA ALA A 246 -11.34 -14.28 11.62
C ALA A 246 -11.43 -13.81 13.09
N GLU A 247 -10.34 -13.88 13.88
CA GLU A 247 -10.39 -13.55 15.31
C GLU A 247 -9.38 -12.47 15.77
N ARG A 248 -9.01 -11.52 14.90
CA ARG A 248 -8.22 -10.33 15.33
C ARG A 248 -8.82 -9.03 14.82
#